data_AF-A0A2W6SE15-F1
#
_entry.id   AF-A0A2W6SE15-F1
#
_cell.length_a   1.000
_cell.length_b   1.000
_cell.length_c   1.000
_cell.angle_alpha   90.00
_cell.angle_beta   90.00
_cell.angle_gamma   90.00
#
_symmetry.space_group_name_H-M   'P 1'
#
loop_
_entity.id
_entity.type
_entity.pdbx_description
1 polymer ?
#
loop_
_entity_poly.entity_id
_entity_poly.type
_entity_poly.pdbx_seq_one_letter_code
_entity_poly.pdbx_strand_id
1 'polypeptide(L)'
;GKLFGYELKFASTSDAAVAPANYNGNITEMIWKSTADNTLKKYSYRYDQYNRLLAGVYQEPETTIPQNGFYNETMNYDANGNITSLQRNQKNTGGFAAQIDNLTYAYAGNRLLTVTDSSQNYAGYPDVSGNTIGYDDNGNMENHVDKGILQIDYNLLNLPKKITFNQTYEVRNVITGLYDTNNITTQYTYRADGVKLKKLYTYGIAKNSLEVFKTTEYLDGFQYEFEGAFVLDSVLKFVPTSEGYYNFENNKYIYTYTDHLGNVRLSYAKGTNGSAEALEENSYYPFGLKQQTPAIGVSNPAYKYQYNGKELQEETGWNDYGARMYMADIGRWGVVDPLAEGSRRYSPYAYALNNPMRFIDPDGRYVTDVNGNGSH
;
A
#
# COMPACT_ATOMS: atom_id res chain seq x y z
N GLY A 1 17.66 23.30 2.39
CA GLY A 1 16.62 23.66 3.39
C GLY A 1 16.07 22.39 4.01
N LYS A 2 15.35 22.49 5.13
CA LYS A 2 14.61 21.35 5.71
C LYS A 2 13.36 21.12 4.84
N LEU A 3 13.19 19.93 4.25
CA LEU A 3 12.08 19.64 3.33
C LEU A 3 10.87 18.97 4.02
N PHE A 4 11.12 18.27 5.13
CA PHE A 4 10.10 17.49 5.84
C PHE A 4 10.39 17.51 7.36
N GLY A 5 9.33 17.55 8.17
CA GLY A 5 9.37 17.42 9.62
C GLY A 5 8.34 16.40 10.09
N TYR A 6 8.68 15.65 11.14
CA TYR A 6 7.94 14.50 11.60
C TYR A 6 8.03 14.36 13.13
N GLU A 7 6.92 14.08 13.80
CA GLU A 7 6.84 13.86 15.24
C GLU A 7 5.82 12.76 15.56
N LEU A 8 6.17 11.90 16.51
CA LEU A 8 5.27 10.90 17.10
C LEU A 8 4.98 11.23 18.56
N LYS A 9 3.73 11.04 18.96
CA LYS A 9 3.31 11.10 20.35
C LYS A 9 2.67 9.80 20.80
N PHE A 10 2.94 9.43 22.04
CA PHE A 10 2.47 8.20 22.67
C PHE A 10 1.59 8.55 23.88
N ALA A 11 2.20 8.86 25.02
CA ALA A 11 1.51 9.14 26.29
C ALA A 11 0.92 10.57 26.40
N SER A 12 0.69 11.25 25.27
CA SER A 12 0.13 12.59 25.22
C SER A 12 -0.75 12.76 23.98
N THR A 13 -1.72 13.65 24.08
CA THR A 13 -2.62 14.05 22.99
C THR A 13 -2.78 15.56 23.02
N SER A 14 -2.92 16.16 21.85
CA SER A 14 -3.25 17.58 21.73
C SER A 14 -4.76 17.85 21.87
N ASP A 15 -5.60 16.83 21.68
CA ASP A 15 -7.05 16.92 21.85
C ASP A 15 -7.65 15.56 22.24
N ALA A 16 -7.93 15.40 23.54
CA ALA A 16 -8.48 14.16 24.10
C ALA A 16 -9.91 13.84 23.62
N ALA A 17 -10.65 14.82 23.09
CA ALA A 17 -11.96 14.55 22.48
C ALA A 17 -11.81 13.88 21.11
N VAL A 18 -10.70 14.12 20.42
CA VAL A 18 -10.38 13.43 19.15
C VAL A 18 -9.76 12.08 19.41
N ALA A 19 -8.70 11.98 20.21
CA ALA A 19 -8.13 10.68 20.56
C ALA A 19 -7.55 10.74 21.97
N PRO A 20 -7.92 9.81 22.86
CA PRO A 20 -7.33 9.75 24.19
C PRO A 20 -5.84 9.40 24.09
N ALA A 21 -5.05 9.88 25.05
CA ALA A 21 -3.66 9.49 25.17
C ALA A 21 -3.54 7.97 25.41
N ASN A 22 -2.61 7.32 24.73
CA ASN A 22 -2.33 5.90 24.88
C ASN A 22 -1.06 5.69 25.73
N TYR A 23 -1.20 4.98 26.85
CA TYR A 23 -0.11 4.73 27.80
C TYR A 23 0.50 3.33 27.68
N ASN A 24 0.15 2.58 26.62
CA ASN A 24 0.49 1.17 26.43
C ASN A 24 1.44 0.92 25.24
N GLY A 25 2.10 1.96 24.76
CA GLY A 25 3.03 1.92 23.63
C GLY A 25 2.38 2.11 22.26
N ASN A 26 1.06 2.24 22.17
CA ASN A 26 0.42 2.68 20.92
C ASN A 26 0.75 4.14 20.64
N ILE A 27 0.91 4.47 19.36
CA ILE A 27 1.06 5.85 18.90
C ILE A 27 -0.30 6.54 19.02
N THR A 28 -0.35 7.67 19.71
CA THR A 28 -1.55 8.51 19.83
C THR A 28 -1.65 9.51 18.70
N GLU A 29 -0.55 10.18 18.35
CA GLU A 29 -0.54 11.15 17.25
C GLU A 29 0.71 10.96 16.36
N MET A 30 0.52 11.15 15.07
CA MET A 30 1.58 11.34 14.09
C MET A 30 1.41 12.72 13.47
N ILE A 31 2.40 13.59 13.58
CA ILE A 31 2.37 14.98 13.11
C ILE A 31 3.47 15.15 12.07
N TRP A 32 3.15 15.79 10.95
CA TRP A 32 4.14 16.07 9.92
C TRP A 32 3.84 17.36 9.16
N LYS A 33 4.87 17.91 8.53
CA LYS A 33 4.78 19.10 7.68
C LYS A 33 5.88 19.01 6.62
N SER A 34 5.55 19.35 5.38
CA SER A 34 6.53 19.46 4.30
C SER A 34 6.62 20.89 3.80
N THR A 35 7.69 21.21 3.09
CA THR A 35 7.81 22.51 2.42
C THR A 35 6.99 22.61 1.14
N ALA A 36 6.42 21.51 0.66
CA ALA A 36 5.71 21.49 -0.62
C ALA A 36 4.33 22.16 -0.54
N ASP A 37 3.55 21.84 0.49
CA ASP A 37 2.26 22.49 0.75
C ASP A 37 2.23 23.33 2.02
N ASN A 38 3.33 23.30 2.81
CA ASN A 38 3.50 24.05 4.05
C ASN A 38 2.30 23.93 5.02
N THR A 39 1.60 22.80 4.98
CA THR A 39 0.44 22.52 5.83
C THR A 39 0.86 21.59 6.96
N LEU A 40 0.62 22.01 8.22
CA LEU A 40 0.80 21.10 9.35
C LEU A 40 -0.34 20.07 9.31
N LYS A 41 0.03 18.79 9.22
CA LYS A 41 -0.88 17.66 9.13
C LYS A 41 -0.71 16.79 10.36
N LYS A 42 -1.79 16.14 10.78
CA LYS A 42 -1.78 15.25 11.93
C LYS A 42 -2.76 14.11 11.74
N TYR A 43 -2.36 12.92 12.15
CA TYR A 43 -3.27 11.83 12.47
C TYR A 43 -3.34 11.67 13.99
N SER A 44 -4.56 11.48 14.50
CA SER A 44 -4.84 11.08 15.87
C SER A 44 -5.49 9.70 15.86
N TYR A 45 -4.91 8.74 16.57
CA TYR A 45 -5.28 7.32 16.47
C TYR A 45 -6.12 6.86 17.66
N ARG A 46 -7.16 6.08 17.36
CA ARG A 46 -8.00 5.39 18.36
C ARG A 46 -7.79 3.90 18.24
N TYR A 47 -7.81 3.20 19.37
CA TYR A 47 -7.67 1.74 19.43
C TYR A 47 -8.78 1.15 20.28
N ASP A 48 -9.08 -0.13 20.04
CA ASP A 48 -9.93 -0.90 20.95
C ASP A 48 -9.15 -1.45 22.14
N GLN A 49 -9.85 -2.19 23.01
CA GLN A 49 -9.25 -2.78 24.20
C GLN A 49 -8.22 -3.89 23.90
N TYR A 50 -8.18 -4.40 22.67
CA TYR A 50 -7.22 -5.40 22.19
C TYR A 50 -6.05 -4.75 21.43
N ASN A 51 -5.93 -3.43 21.45
CA ASN A 51 -4.93 -2.64 20.72
C ASN A 51 -5.05 -2.71 19.19
N ARG A 52 -6.23 -3.03 18.66
CA ARG A 52 -6.51 -2.96 17.22
C ARG A 52 -6.91 -1.53 16.88
N LEU A 53 -6.44 -1.02 15.74
CA LEU A 53 -6.72 0.33 15.28
C LEU A 53 -8.21 0.48 14.97
N LEU A 54 -8.91 1.45 15.56
CA LEU A 54 -10.32 1.75 15.25
C LEU A 54 -10.49 2.96 14.33
N ALA A 55 -9.54 3.91 14.42
CA ALA A 55 -9.58 5.10 13.59
C ALA A 55 -8.19 5.75 13.47
N GLY A 56 -7.88 6.26 12.28
CA GLY A 56 -6.94 7.35 12.06
C GLY A 56 -7.74 8.61 11.71
N VAL A 57 -7.78 9.57 12.63
CA VAL A 57 -8.48 10.85 12.43
C VAL A 57 -7.48 11.88 11.93
N TYR A 58 -7.60 12.28 10.68
CA TYR A 58 -6.72 13.27 10.06
C TYR A 58 -7.19 14.70 10.36
N GLN A 59 -6.22 15.60 10.52
CA GLN A 59 -6.43 16.98 10.90
C GLN A 59 -5.39 17.88 10.21
N GLU A 60 -5.77 19.12 9.91
CA GLU A 60 -4.87 20.21 9.50
C GLU A 60 -4.94 21.33 10.56
N PRO A 61 -4.18 21.22 11.68
CA PRO A 61 -4.44 21.99 12.91
C PRO A 61 -4.36 23.50 12.78
N GLU A 62 -3.62 24.00 11.78
CA GLU A 62 -3.40 25.44 11.54
C GLU A 62 -4.46 26.05 10.60
N THR A 63 -5.46 25.28 10.16
CA THR A 63 -6.53 25.76 9.26
C THR A 63 -7.78 26.21 10.01
N THR A 64 -8.69 26.89 9.31
CA THR A 64 -9.97 27.36 9.89
C THR A 64 -10.85 26.21 10.39
N ILE A 65 -10.75 25.02 9.78
CA ILE A 65 -11.45 23.81 10.20
C ILE A 65 -10.39 22.72 10.46
N PRO A 66 -9.80 22.68 11.67
CA PRO A 66 -8.74 21.73 12.01
C PRO A 66 -9.12 20.27 11.79
N GLN A 67 -10.35 19.90 12.12
CA GLN A 67 -10.92 18.57 11.90
C GLN A 67 -11.75 18.57 10.60
N ASN A 68 -11.05 18.68 9.47
CA ASN A 68 -11.67 18.78 8.15
C ASN A 68 -12.26 17.46 7.61
N GLY A 69 -11.91 16.32 8.23
CA GLY A 69 -12.41 15.01 7.86
C GLY A 69 -11.83 14.43 6.57
N PHE A 70 -10.85 15.10 5.94
CA PHE A 70 -10.08 14.55 4.82
C PHE A 70 -9.32 13.32 5.30
N TYR A 71 -9.08 12.32 4.47
CA TYR A 71 -8.16 11.20 4.77
C TYR A 71 -8.43 10.41 6.07
N ASN A 72 -9.59 10.58 6.70
CA ASN A 72 -9.99 9.74 7.82
C ASN A 72 -10.06 8.28 7.37
N GLU A 73 -9.64 7.38 8.23
CA GLU A 73 -9.82 5.93 8.06
C GLU A 73 -10.43 5.37 9.35
N THR A 74 -11.53 4.62 9.26
CA THR A 74 -12.17 3.97 10.42
C THR A 74 -12.50 2.53 10.08
N MET A 75 -12.49 1.67 11.10
CA MET A 75 -12.71 0.24 10.89
C MET A 75 -13.31 -0.44 12.12
N ASN A 76 -13.98 -1.56 11.87
CA ASN A 76 -14.51 -2.45 12.91
C ASN A 76 -14.00 -3.87 12.67
N TYR A 77 -14.04 -4.68 13.72
CA TYR A 77 -13.57 -6.06 13.69
C TYR A 77 -14.59 -7.03 14.27
N ASP A 78 -14.55 -8.27 13.80
CA ASP A 78 -15.18 -9.38 14.50
C ASP A 78 -14.31 -9.86 15.70
N ALA A 79 -14.77 -10.93 16.36
CA ALA A 79 -14.06 -11.56 17.47
C ALA A 79 -12.77 -12.29 17.06
N ASN A 80 -12.64 -12.68 15.79
CA ASN A 80 -11.44 -13.34 15.24
C ASN A 80 -10.40 -12.30 14.77
N GLY A 81 -10.75 -11.02 14.78
CA GLY A 81 -9.89 -9.94 14.30
C GLY A 81 -9.95 -9.71 12.79
N ASN A 82 -10.97 -10.22 12.10
CA ASN A 82 -11.19 -9.85 10.70
C ASN A 82 -11.86 -8.46 10.66
N ILE A 83 -11.43 -7.62 9.72
CA ILE A 83 -12.07 -6.31 9.47
C ILE A 83 -13.48 -6.56 8.93
N THR A 84 -14.51 -6.06 9.58
CA THR A 84 -15.92 -6.22 9.17
C THR A 84 -16.46 -5.01 8.40
N SER A 85 -15.90 -3.83 8.66
CA SER A 85 -16.17 -2.61 7.90
C SER A 85 -14.94 -1.72 7.84
N LEU A 86 -14.78 -0.98 6.75
CA LEU A 86 -13.73 0.02 6.60
C LEU A 86 -14.29 1.24 5.86
N GLN A 87 -14.10 2.44 6.41
CA GLN A 87 -14.50 3.69 5.77
C GLN A 87 -13.27 4.57 5.57
N ARG A 88 -13.20 5.21 4.39
CA ARG A 88 -12.17 6.21 4.08
C ARG A 88 -12.79 7.44 3.45
N ASN A 89 -12.21 8.58 3.77
CA ASN A 89 -12.47 9.85 3.10
C ASN A 89 -11.23 10.32 2.36
N GLN A 90 -11.39 11.11 1.30
CA GLN A 90 -10.32 11.89 0.68
C GLN A 90 -10.64 13.39 0.70
N LYS A 91 -9.65 14.24 0.38
CA LYS A 91 -9.91 15.63 0.00
C LYS A 91 -10.23 15.69 -1.49
N ASN A 92 -11.47 16.02 -1.85
CA ASN A 92 -11.84 16.15 -3.27
C ASN A 92 -11.28 17.44 -3.89
N THR A 93 -11.41 17.59 -5.22
CA THR A 93 -10.97 18.77 -5.96
C THR A 93 -11.65 20.06 -5.52
N GLY A 94 -12.86 19.97 -4.94
CA GLY A 94 -13.58 21.10 -4.36
C GLY A 94 -13.03 21.55 -3.00
N GLY A 95 -12.07 20.83 -2.42
CA GLY A 95 -11.51 21.11 -1.10
C GLY A 95 -12.37 20.61 0.07
N PHE A 96 -13.27 19.66 -0.18
CA PHE A 96 -14.14 19.07 0.84
C PHE A 96 -13.83 17.58 1.06
N ALA A 97 -14.20 17.08 2.24
CA ALA A 97 -14.12 15.65 2.52
C ALA A 97 -15.14 14.91 1.66
N ALA A 98 -14.69 13.88 0.95
CA ALA A 98 -15.55 12.99 0.18
C ALA A 98 -15.26 11.55 0.61
N GLN A 99 -16.31 10.79 0.93
CA GLN A 99 -16.17 9.37 1.22
C GLN A 99 -15.76 8.64 -0.06
N ILE A 100 -14.66 7.90 0.01
CA ILE A 100 -14.13 7.05 -1.06
C ILE A 100 -14.37 5.57 -0.80
N ASP A 101 -14.68 5.22 0.45
CA ASP A 101 -14.95 3.86 0.84
C ASP A 101 -15.96 3.82 1.97
N ASN A 102 -16.91 2.90 1.82
CA ASN A 102 -17.79 2.42 2.86
C ASN A 102 -17.94 0.90 2.69
N LEU A 103 -16.84 0.21 3.00
CA LEU A 103 -16.64 -1.21 2.76
C LEU A 103 -17.34 -2.05 3.82
N THR A 104 -18.01 -3.10 3.40
CA THR A 104 -18.52 -4.18 4.24
C THR A 104 -17.91 -5.50 3.79
N TYR A 105 -17.49 -6.32 4.76
CA TYR A 105 -16.78 -7.57 4.52
C TYR A 105 -17.63 -8.76 4.98
N ALA A 106 -17.72 -9.80 4.15
CA ALA A 106 -18.34 -11.07 4.54
C ALA A 106 -17.30 -12.18 4.59
N TYR A 107 -17.39 -13.09 5.57
CA TYR A 107 -16.38 -14.14 5.79
C TYR A 107 -16.98 -15.54 5.94
N ALA A 108 -16.19 -16.55 5.56
CA ALA A 108 -16.31 -17.92 6.02
C ALA A 108 -15.11 -18.23 6.93
N GLY A 109 -15.33 -18.19 8.25
CA GLY A 109 -14.23 -18.21 9.21
C GLY A 109 -13.35 -16.97 9.03
N ASN A 110 -12.08 -17.15 8.63
CA ASN A 110 -11.13 -16.07 8.37
C ASN A 110 -10.91 -15.80 6.86
N ARG A 111 -11.55 -16.59 5.97
CA ARG A 111 -11.51 -16.40 4.52
C ARG A 111 -12.55 -15.37 4.12
N LEU A 112 -12.09 -14.29 3.48
CA LEU A 112 -12.94 -13.21 3.00
C LEU A 112 -13.71 -13.67 1.76
N LEU A 113 -15.04 -13.67 1.82
CA LEU A 113 -15.92 -14.08 0.73
C LEU A 113 -16.23 -12.94 -0.24
N THR A 114 -16.52 -11.74 0.28
CA THR A 114 -16.89 -10.57 -0.54
C THR A 114 -16.49 -9.28 0.16
N VAL A 115 -16.27 -8.23 -0.63
CA VAL A 115 -16.15 -6.84 -0.16
C VAL A 115 -17.10 -5.98 -0.98
N THR A 116 -18.09 -5.37 -0.34
CA THR A 116 -18.99 -4.42 -1.01
C THR A 116 -18.64 -3.00 -0.61
N ASP A 117 -18.53 -2.10 -1.58
CA ASP A 117 -18.44 -0.66 -1.32
C ASP A 117 -19.78 0.03 -1.61
N SER A 118 -20.29 0.77 -0.62
CA SER A 118 -21.50 1.57 -0.77
C SER A 118 -21.22 3.06 -1.03
N SER A 119 -19.94 3.48 -1.11
CA SER A 119 -19.52 4.85 -1.39
C SER A 119 -19.83 5.31 -2.83
N GLN A 120 -19.88 4.36 -3.78
CA GLN A 120 -19.94 4.60 -5.22
C GLN A 120 -18.78 5.47 -5.75
N ASN A 121 -17.65 5.49 -5.05
CA ASN A 121 -16.50 6.32 -5.37
C ASN A 121 -15.23 5.46 -5.48
N TYR A 122 -14.81 5.19 -6.70
CA TYR A 122 -13.72 4.27 -6.99
C TYR A 122 -12.30 4.82 -6.74
N ALA A 123 -12.15 5.96 -6.07
CA ALA A 123 -10.83 6.47 -5.66
C ALA A 123 -10.19 5.62 -4.54
N GLY A 124 -10.99 4.80 -3.85
CA GLY A 124 -10.57 3.81 -2.87
C GLY A 124 -10.63 2.39 -3.41
N TYR A 125 -11.59 1.61 -2.94
CA TYR A 125 -11.85 0.27 -3.43
C TYR A 125 -12.47 0.31 -4.85
N PRO A 126 -12.08 -0.59 -5.77
CA PRO A 126 -12.37 -0.39 -7.18
C PRO A 126 -13.71 -0.96 -7.64
N ASP A 127 -14.57 -1.52 -6.78
CA ASP A 127 -15.90 -2.06 -7.15
C ASP A 127 -16.95 -1.88 -6.04
N VAL A 128 -18.22 -1.86 -6.43
CA VAL A 128 -19.38 -1.90 -5.53
C VAL A 128 -20.07 -3.27 -5.49
N SER A 129 -19.71 -4.16 -6.44
CA SER A 129 -20.48 -5.38 -6.75
C SER A 129 -20.39 -6.46 -5.66
N GLY A 130 -19.27 -6.55 -4.94
CA GLY A 130 -19.05 -7.59 -3.93
C GLY A 130 -19.01 -8.98 -4.53
N ASN A 131 -18.23 -9.15 -5.60
CA ASN A 131 -18.07 -10.44 -6.23
C ASN A 131 -17.43 -11.46 -5.26
N THR A 132 -17.81 -12.73 -5.41
CA THR A 132 -17.28 -13.79 -4.55
C THR A 132 -15.79 -14.04 -4.82
N ILE A 133 -15.05 -14.24 -3.74
CA ILE A 133 -13.64 -14.56 -3.71
C ILE A 133 -13.47 -16.06 -3.43
N GLY A 134 -12.87 -16.77 -4.37
CA GLY A 134 -12.53 -18.20 -4.25
C GLY A 134 -11.24 -18.44 -3.46
N TYR A 135 -11.10 -19.65 -2.90
CA TYR A 135 -9.87 -20.10 -2.23
C TYR A 135 -9.59 -21.56 -2.55
N ASP A 136 -8.30 -21.88 -2.71
CA ASP A 136 -7.85 -23.26 -2.82
C ASP A 136 -7.86 -23.98 -1.45
N ASP A 137 -7.52 -25.27 -1.47
CA ASP A 137 -7.47 -26.10 -0.26
C ASP A 137 -6.41 -25.62 0.76
N ASN A 138 -5.33 -24.97 0.29
CA ASN A 138 -4.30 -24.36 1.13
C ASN A 138 -4.73 -23.02 1.72
N GLY A 139 -5.89 -22.49 1.30
CA GLY A 139 -6.41 -21.21 1.76
C GLY A 139 -5.79 -20.01 1.05
N ASN A 140 -5.26 -20.19 -0.16
CA ASN A 140 -4.84 -19.10 -1.02
C ASN A 140 -6.02 -18.56 -1.82
N MET A 141 -6.15 -17.24 -1.91
CA MET A 141 -7.16 -16.57 -2.73
C MET A 141 -6.98 -16.93 -4.22
N GLU A 142 -7.98 -17.49 -4.87
CA GLU A 142 -7.88 -17.91 -6.27
C GLU A 142 -8.29 -16.82 -7.27
N ASN A 143 -9.09 -15.84 -6.83
CA ASN A 143 -9.56 -14.76 -7.70
C ASN A 143 -9.94 -13.51 -6.89
N HIS A 144 -10.07 -12.38 -7.57
CA HIS A 144 -10.67 -11.17 -7.02
C HIS A 144 -11.30 -10.34 -8.14
N VAL A 145 -12.52 -10.71 -8.52
CA VAL A 145 -13.19 -10.18 -9.72
C VAL A 145 -13.48 -8.68 -9.62
N ASP A 146 -13.71 -8.15 -8.40
CA ASP A 146 -13.83 -6.71 -8.14
C ASP A 146 -12.58 -5.91 -8.57
N LYS A 147 -11.42 -6.57 -8.69
CA LYS A 147 -10.17 -6.01 -9.22
C LYS A 147 -9.83 -6.50 -10.63
N GLY A 148 -10.77 -7.15 -11.32
CA GLY A 148 -10.55 -7.77 -12.63
C GLY A 148 -9.66 -9.00 -12.59
N ILE A 149 -9.36 -9.58 -11.43
CA ILE A 149 -8.52 -10.78 -11.30
C ILE A 149 -9.40 -12.01 -11.42
N LEU A 150 -9.22 -12.79 -12.48
CA LEU A 150 -10.00 -13.99 -12.76
C LEU A 150 -9.39 -15.26 -12.15
N GLN A 151 -8.07 -15.32 -12.06
CA GLN A 151 -7.35 -16.49 -11.57
C GLN A 151 -5.98 -16.11 -11.03
N ILE A 152 -5.58 -16.75 -9.93
CA ILE A 152 -4.26 -16.70 -9.33
C ILE A 152 -3.76 -18.14 -9.17
N ASP A 153 -2.73 -18.49 -9.92
CA ASP A 153 -2.04 -19.77 -9.80
C ASP A 153 -0.86 -19.61 -8.84
N TYR A 154 -0.70 -20.55 -7.91
CA TYR A 154 0.35 -20.52 -6.89
C TYR A 154 1.46 -21.54 -7.16
N ASN A 155 2.66 -21.27 -6.64
CA ASN A 155 3.73 -22.26 -6.54
C ASN A 155 3.64 -23.05 -5.21
N LEU A 156 4.59 -23.97 -4.99
CA LEU A 156 4.64 -24.80 -3.77
C LEU A 156 4.86 -24.02 -2.46
N LEU A 157 5.25 -22.74 -2.54
CA LEU A 157 5.43 -21.85 -1.38
C LEU A 157 4.21 -20.93 -1.18
N ASN A 158 3.09 -21.19 -1.88
CA ASN A 158 1.91 -20.31 -1.88
C ASN A 158 2.21 -18.88 -2.37
N LEU A 159 3.24 -18.70 -3.20
CA LEU A 159 3.52 -17.44 -3.88
C LEU A 159 2.82 -17.40 -5.24
N PRO A 160 2.19 -16.27 -5.64
CA PRO A 160 1.54 -16.14 -6.94
C PRO A 160 2.55 -16.40 -8.06
N LYS A 161 2.33 -17.44 -8.86
CA LYS A 161 3.12 -17.76 -10.05
C LYS A 161 2.57 -17.07 -11.29
N LYS A 162 1.25 -17.04 -11.43
CA LYS A 162 0.57 -16.38 -12.56
C LYS A 162 -0.75 -15.79 -12.10
N ILE A 163 -1.03 -14.56 -12.52
CA ILE A 163 -2.30 -13.87 -12.34
C ILE A 163 -2.88 -13.65 -13.73
N THR A 164 -4.14 -14.04 -13.93
CA THR A 164 -4.88 -13.82 -15.17
C THR A 164 -5.99 -12.81 -14.92
N PHE A 165 -6.08 -11.81 -15.80
CA PHE A 165 -7.01 -10.70 -15.66
C PHE A 165 -8.15 -10.78 -16.70
N ASN A 166 -9.28 -10.17 -16.35
CA ASN A 166 -10.35 -9.91 -17.28
C ASN A 166 -9.94 -8.75 -18.20
N GLN A 167 -9.70 -9.06 -19.47
CA GLN A 167 -9.28 -8.07 -20.47
C GLN A 167 -10.34 -7.00 -20.77
N THR A 168 -11.59 -7.20 -20.36
CA THR A 168 -12.66 -6.21 -20.50
C THR A 168 -12.88 -5.41 -19.21
N TYR A 169 -12.11 -5.68 -18.15
CA TYR A 169 -12.22 -4.95 -16.90
C TYR A 169 -11.64 -3.56 -17.07
N GLU A 170 -12.47 -2.55 -16.82
CA GLU A 170 -12.03 -1.15 -16.81
C GLU A 170 -11.52 -0.82 -15.41
N VAL A 171 -10.24 -0.47 -15.30
CA VAL A 171 -9.62 -0.08 -14.03
C VAL A 171 -10.25 1.23 -13.56
N ARG A 172 -11.12 1.13 -12.55
CA ARG A 172 -11.87 2.29 -12.02
C ARG A 172 -11.06 3.15 -11.04
N ASN A 173 -10.08 2.58 -10.35
CA ASN A 173 -9.13 3.33 -9.54
C ASN A 173 -7.82 3.56 -10.30
N VAL A 174 -7.68 4.75 -10.89
CA VAL A 174 -6.53 5.12 -11.71
C VAL A 174 -5.45 5.70 -10.78
N ILE A 175 -4.75 4.86 -10.00
CA ILE A 175 -3.52 5.27 -9.28
C ILE A 175 -2.41 5.59 -10.28
N THR A 176 -2.45 4.95 -11.45
CA THR A 176 -1.47 5.07 -12.52
C THR A 176 -2.11 5.76 -13.70
N GLY A 177 -1.52 6.82 -14.26
CA GLY A 177 -1.99 7.50 -15.48
C GLY A 177 -1.98 6.64 -16.77
N LEU A 178 -2.22 5.33 -16.66
CA LEU A 178 -2.42 4.36 -17.72
C LEU A 178 -3.92 4.25 -17.98
N TYR A 179 -4.44 5.18 -18.78
CA TYR A 179 -5.88 5.33 -19.02
C TYR A 179 -6.46 4.29 -19.99
N ASP A 180 -5.64 3.42 -20.61
CA ASP A 180 -6.06 2.57 -21.75
C ASP A 180 -5.39 1.18 -21.78
N THR A 181 -4.89 0.68 -20.66
CA THR A 181 -4.26 -0.66 -20.60
C THR A 181 -5.23 -1.72 -20.10
N ASN A 182 -5.40 -2.78 -20.88
CA ASN A 182 -6.16 -3.95 -20.45
C ASN A 182 -5.17 -4.99 -19.93
N ASN A 183 -5.16 -5.21 -18.61
CA ASN A 183 -4.30 -6.22 -18.00
C ASN A 183 -4.66 -7.60 -18.60
N ILE A 184 -3.66 -8.39 -18.99
CA ILE A 184 -3.85 -9.74 -19.56
C ILE A 184 -3.34 -10.77 -18.55
N THR A 185 -2.03 -10.74 -18.27
CA THR A 185 -1.42 -11.63 -17.28
C THR A 185 -0.24 -10.99 -16.59
N THR A 186 0.01 -11.38 -15.34
CA THR A 186 1.31 -11.19 -14.69
C THR A 186 1.88 -12.54 -14.29
N GLN A 187 3.14 -12.80 -14.62
CA GLN A 187 3.84 -14.01 -14.27
C GLN A 187 5.07 -13.68 -13.44
N TYR A 188 5.32 -14.48 -12.41
CA TYR A 188 6.44 -14.30 -11.50
C TYR A 188 7.35 -15.54 -11.51
N THR A 189 8.65 -15.29 -11.50
CA THR A 189 9.67 -16.33 -11.32
C THR A 189 10.36 -16.11 -9.99
N TYR A 190 10.46 -17.18 -9.21
CA TYR A 190 11.10 -17.18 -7.91
C TYR A 190 12.24 -18.20 -7.88
N ARG A 191 13.22 -17.93 -7.01
CA ARG A 191 14.11 -18.96 -6.50
C ARG A 191 13.35 -19.96 -5.61
N ALA A 192 13.97 -21.10 -5.34
CA ALA A 192 13.40 -22.13 -4.48
C ALA A 192 13.17 -21.67 -3.02
N ASP A 193 13.86 -20.62 -2.57
CA ASP A 193 13.68 -19.99 -1.25
C ASP A 193 12.59 -18.90 -1.23
N GLY A 194 11.92 -18.66 -2.36
CA GLY A 194 10.85 -17.67 -2.49
C GLY A 194 11.32 -16.26 -2.86
N VAL A 195 12.62 -16.04 -3.07
CA VAL A 195 13.10 -14.74 -3.57
C VAL A 195 12.63 -14.52 -5.01
N LYS A 196 11.90 -13.43 -5.26
CA LYS A 196 11.44 -13.04 -6.59
C LYS A 196 12.63 -12.64 -7.47
N LEU A 197 12.74 -13.25 -8.65
CA LEU A 197 13.78 -12.97 -9.64
C LEU A 197 13.27 -12.19 -10.84
N LYS A 198 12.01 -12.40 -11.23
CA LYS A 198 11.45 -11.81 -12.44
C LYS A 198 9.95 -11.62 -12.32
N LYS A 199 9.47 -10.54 -12.91
CA LYS A 199 8.07 -10.27 -13.22
C LYS A 199 7.93 -10.07 -14.73
N LEU A 200 6.96 -10.74 -15.35
CA LEU A 200 6.54 -10.52 -16.72
C LEU A 200 5.07 -10.09 -16.69
N TYR A 201 4.84 -8.80 -16.93
CA TYR A 201 3.51 -8.22 -17.06
C TYR A 201 3.15 -8.09 -18.54
N THR A 202 2.00 -8.63 -18.93
CA THR A 202 1.45 -8.57 -20.28
C THR A 202 0.14 -7.81 -20.24
N TYR A 203 0.02 -6.82 -21.12
CA TYR A 203 -1.18 -6.00 -21.25
C TYR A 203 -1.43 -5.59 -22.70
N GLY A 204 -2.69 -5.34 -23.04
CA GLY A 204 -3.08 -4.76 -24.33
C GLY A 204 -3.14 -3.24 -24.24
N ILE A 205 -2.81 -2.55 -25.32
CA ILE A 205 -3.03 -1.10 -25.46
C ILE A 205 -4.30 -0.89 -26.29
N ALA A 206 -5.33 -0.21 -25.76
CA ALA A 206 -6.62 0.05 -26.42
C ALA A 206 -7.51 -1.19 -26.72
N LYS A 207 -8.83 -0.95 -26.92
CA LYS A 207 -9.83 -1.99 -27.25
C LYS A 207 -9.52 -2.61 -28.63
N ASN A 208 -8.90 -3.80 -28.62
CA ASN A 208 -8.57 -4.74 -29.73
C ASN A 208 -7.08 -4.94 -30.08
N SER A 209 -6.12 -4.55 -29.23
CA SER A 209 -4.77 -4.27 -29.75
C SER A 209 -3.61 -4.97 -29.04
N LEU A 210 -2.57 -5.15 -29.87
CA LEU A 210 -1.21 -5.67 -29.65
C LEU A 210 -0.80 -5.81 -28.17
N GLU A 211 -0.40 -7.03 -27.80
CA GLU A 211 0.18 -7.31 -26.48
C GLU A 211 1.52 -6.59 -26.34
N VAL A 212 1.69 -5.93 -25.20
CA VAL A 212 2.94 -5.36 -24.74
C VAL A 212 3.41 -6.12 -23.51
N PHE A 213 4.70 -6.39 -23.47
CA PHE A 213 5.37 -7.10 -22.41
C PHE A 213 6.26 -6.13 -21.65
N LYS A 214 6.02 -6.02 -20.34
CA LYS A 214 6.94 -5.38 -19.40
C LYS A 214 7.62 -6.45 -18.56
N THR A 215 8.92 -6.60 -18.77
CA THR A 215 9.77 -7.48 -17.96
C THR A 215 10.50 -6.65 -16.92
N THR A 216 10.42 -7.06 -15.66
CA THR A 216 11.22 -6.53 -14.56
C THR A 216 12.04 -7.67 -13.95
N GLU A 217 13.36 -7.52 -13.88
CA GLU A 217 14.28 -8.51 -13.33
C GLU A 217 15.01 -7.94 -12.11
N TYR A 218 15.13 -8.78 -11.07
CA TYR A 218 15.60 -8.39 -9.76
C TYR A 218 16.89 -9.17 -9.43
N LEU A 219 17.94 -8.45 -9.06
CA LEU A 219 19.22 -9.03 -8.64
C LEU A 219 19.79 -8.23 -7.47
N ASP A 220 19.65 -8.74 -6.24
CA ASP A 220 20.17 -8.10 -5.02
C ASP A 220 19.79 -6.61 -4.90
N GLY A 221 18.54 -6.28 -5.25
CA GLY A 221 17.99 -4.92 -5.25
C GLY A 221 18.23 -4.13 -6.55
N PHE A 222 19.13 -4.58 -7.43
CA PHE A 222 19.28 -4.02 -8.77
C PHE A 222 18.04 -4.39 -9.57
N GLN A 223 17.46 -3.40 -10.27
CA GLN A 223 16.26 -3.59 -11.06
C GLN A 223 16.54 -3.28 -12.52
N TYR A 224 16.28 -4.28 -13.36
CA TYR A 224 16.38 -4.17 -14.81
C TYR A 224 14.98 -4.21 -15.40
N GLU A 225 14.73 -3.40 -16.42
CA GLU A 225 13.44 -3.42 -17.10
C GLU A 225 13.56 -3.36 -18.62
N PHE A 226 12.59 -4.00 -19.26
CA PHE A 226 12.29 -3.86 -20.68
C PHE A 226 10.77 -3.74 -20.86
N GLU A 227 10.33 -2.90 -21.81
CA GLU A 227 8.92 -2.76 -22.19
C GLU A 227 8.78 -2.66 -23.70
N GLY A 228 7.97 -3.54 -24.31
CA GLY A 228 7.77 -3.54 -25.76
C GLY A 228 6.92 -4.70 -26.27
N ALA A 229 6.64 -4.71 -27.59
CA ALA A 229 5.79 -5.72 -28.24
C ALA A 229 6.45 -7.10 -28.40
N PHE A 230 7.75 -7.21 -28.13
CA PHE A 230 8.52 -8.45 -28.14
C PHE A 230 9.38 -8.49 -26.91
N VAL A 231 9.55 -9.65 -26.27
CA VAL A 231 10.43 -9.79 -25.11
C VAL A 231 11.89 -9.70 -25.58
N LEU A 232 12.60 -8.68 -25.10
CA LEU A 232 14.04 -8.46 -25.34
C LEU A 232 14.78 -8.34 -24.00
N ASP A 233 16.09 -8.09 -24.07
CA ASP A 233 16.95 -7.93 -22.89
C ASP A 233 16.59 -6.67 -22.07
N SER A 234 16.57 -6.83 -20.76
CA SER A 234 16.31 -5.77 -19.80
C SER A 234 17.52 -4.85 -19.61
N VAL A 235 17.28 -3.55 -19.39
CA VAL A 235 18.32 -2.57 -19.09
C VAL A 235 18.25 -2.13 -17.63
N LEU A 236 19.41 -1.85 -17.02
CA LEU A 236 19.47 -1.41 -15.62
C LEU A 236 18.75 -0.08 -15.43
N LYS A 237 17.79 -0.03 -14.50
CA LYS A 237 16.98 1.16 -14.19
C LYS A 237 17.33 1.75 -12.83
N PHE A 238 17.45 0.90 -11.82
CA PHE A 238 17.63 1.33 -10.43
C PHE A 238 18.69 0.51 -9.71
N VAL A 239 19.46 1.20 -8.87
CA VAL A 239 20.35 0.57 -7.89
C VAL A 239 20.10 1.21 -6.53
N PRO A 240 19.80 0.43 -5.49
CA PRO A 240 19.56 0.95 -4.15
C PRO A 240 20.85 1.54 -3.55
N THR A 241 20.68 2.55 -2.71
CA THR A 241 21.72 3.12 -1.86
C THR A 241 21.23 3.12 -0.41
N SER A 242 22.11 3.44 0.54
CA SER A 242 21.73 3.49 1.97
C SER A 242 20.69 4.55 2.30
N GLU A 243 20.51 5.56 1.45
CA GLU A 243 19.60 6.70 1.69
C GLU A 243 18.57 6.90 0.56
N GLY A 244 18.46 5.93 -0.36
CA GLY A 244 17.57 6.01 -1.51
C GLY A 244 18.04 5.11 -2.66
N TYR A 245 18.20 5.66 -3.86
CA TYR A 245 18.61 4.91 -5.04
C TYR A 245 19.25 5.79 -6.11
N TYR A 246 20.01 5.17 -7.00
CA TYR A 246 20.44 5.80 -8.25
C TYR A 246 19.46 5.43 -9.37
N ASN A 247 18.94 6.43 -10.07
CA ASN A 247 18.08 6.29 -11.23
C ASN A 247 18.93 6.46 -12.51
N PHE A 248 19.06 5.38 -13.29
CA PHE A 248 19.83 5.34 -14.53
C PHE A 248 19.11 6.00 -15.72
N GLU A 249 17.78 6.15 -15.67
CA GLU A 249 17.02 6.84 -16.72
C GLU A 249 17.32 8.34 -16.72
N ASN A 250 17.41 8.90 -15.51
CA ASN A 250 17.64 10.34 -15.32
C ASN A 250 19.07 10.68 -14.90
N ASN A 251 19.93 9.66 -14.71
CA ASN A 251 21.31 9.78 -14.21
C ASN A 251 21.42 10.58 -12.90
N LYS A 252 20.57 10.27 -11.92
CA LYS A 252 20.46 11.03 -10.66
C LYS A 252 20.41 10.12 -9.44
N TYR A 253 21.09 10.56 -8.38
CA TYR A 253 20.82 10.06 -7.02
C TYR A 253 19.52 10.67 -6.51
N ILE A 254 18.61 9.79 -6.11
CA ILE A 254 17.37 10.11 -5.44
C ILE A 254 17.50 9.68 -3.98
N TYR A 255 17.22 10.60 -3.07
CA TYR A 255 17.22 10.36 -1.64
C TYR A 255 15.78 10.25 -1.15
N THR A 256 15.55 9.40 -0.16
CA THR A 256 14.23 9.16 0.41
C THR A 256 14.23 9.44 1.90
N TYR A 257 13.24 10.20 2.37
CA TYR A 257 12.92 10.30 3.78
C TYR A 257 11.79 9.32 4.11
N THR A 258 12.02 8.45 5.09
CA THR A 258 11.03 7.47 5.56
C THR A 258 10.48 7.82 6.94
N ASP A 259 9.25 7.42 7.23
CA ASP A 259 8.71 7.47 8.60
C ASP A 259 9.17 6.26 9.44
N HIS A 260 8.70 6.15 10.68
CA HIS A 260 9.10 5.09 11.61
C HIS A 260 8.73 3.68 11.15
N LEU A 261 7.80 3.54 10.20
CA LEU A 261 7.39 2.26 9.61
C LEU A 261 8.20 1.94 8.34
N GLY A 262 9.06 2.86 7.89
CA GLY A 262 9.77 2.74 6.62
C GLY A 262 8.96 3.17 5.41
N ASN A 263 7.82 3.86 5.58
CA ASN A 263 7.07 4.40 4.44
C ASN A 263 7.85 5.55 3.83
N VAL A 264 8.10 5.53 2.52
CA VAL A 264 8.71 6.67 1.83
C VAL A 264 7.72 7.85 1.89
N ARG A 265 8.08 8.94 2.57
CA ARG A 265 7.26 10.16 2.72
C ARG A 265 7.66 11.27 1.77
N LEU A 266 8.95 11.35 1.45
CA LEU A 266 9.50 12.36 0.54
C LEU A 266 10.64 11.75 -0.27
N SER A 267 10.60 11.92 -1.58
CA SER A 267 11.74 11.69 -2.47
C SER A 267 12.31 13.04 -2.90
N TYR A 268 13.63 13.21 -2.87
CA TYR A 268 14.28 14.47 -3.26
C TYR A 268 15.63 14.23 -3.94
N ALA A 269 16.09 15.20 -4.71
CA ALA A 269 17.40 15.15 -5.37
C ALA A 269 18.14 16.48 -5.24
N LYS A 270 19.41 16.49 -5.61
CA LYS A 270 20.20 17.72 -5.70
C LYS A 270 19.79 18.50 -6.95
N GLY A 271 19.29 19.71 -6.74
CA GLY A 271 18.95 20.68 -7.76
C GLY A 271 20.18 21.30 -8.43
N THR A 272 19.93 22.06 -9.50
CA THR A 272 21.00 22.73 -10.29
C THR A 272 21.80 23.73 -9.47
N ASN A 273 21.13 24.42 -8.53
CA ASN A 273 21.76 25.38 -7.61
C ASN A 273 22.39 24.71 -6.38
N GLY A 274 22.44 23.37 -6.34
CA GLY A 274 22.96 22.60 -5.22
C GLY A 274 22.02 22.46 -4.02
N SER A 275 20.81 23.03 -4.07
CA SER A 275 19.75 22.84 -3.08
C SER A 275 19.11 21.46 -3.18
N ALA A 276 18.48 20.99 -2.11
CA ALA A 276 17.61 19.82 -2.16
C ALA A 276 16.25 20.19 -2.78
N GLU A 277 15.81 19.47 -3.80
CA GLU A 277 14.55 19.66 -4.51
C GLU A 277 13.65 18.44 -4.30
N ALA A 278 12.45 18.66 -3.78
CA ALA A 278 11.43 17.63 -3.63
C ALA A 278 10.93 17.16 -5.00
N LEU A 279 10.80 15.85 -5.17
CA LEU A 279 10.35 15.19 -6.39
C LEU A 279 9.00 14.49 -6.22
N GLU A 280 8.72 13.99 -5.01
CA GLU A 280 7.47 13.32 -4.70
C GLU A 280 7.24 13.40 -3.18
N GLU A 281 6.02 13.71 -2.76
CA GLU A 281 5.57 13.52 -1.38
C GLU A 281 4.48 12.45 -1.38
N ASN A 282 4.59 11.55 -0.43
CA ASN A 282 3.64 10.46 -0.26
C ASN A 282 3.07 10.51 1.16
N SER A 283 1.75 10.40 1.23
CA SER A 283 1.02 10.20 2.49
C SER A 283 0.13 8.98 2.33
N TYR A 284 -0.12 8.28 3.45
CA TYR A 284 -0.82 7.02 3.45
C TYR A 284 -1.92 7.04 4.51
N TYR A 285 -3.01 6.35 4.23
CA TYR A 285 -3.95 5.91 5.26
C TYR A 285 -3.23 4.93 6.21
N PRO A 286 -3.69 4.78 7.46
CA PRO A 286 -3.07 3.87 8.43
C PRO A 286 -2.80 2.44 7.90
N PHE A 287 -3.75 1.82 7.19
CA PHE A 287 -3.55 0.50 6.55
C PHE A 287 -2.76 0.55 5.23
N GLY A 288 -2.23 1.70 4.84
CA GLY A 288 -1.19 1.81 3.82
C GLY A 288 -1.67 2.13 2.42
N LEU A 289 -2.98 2.31 2.19
CA LEU A 289 -3.44 2.86 0.92
C LEU A 289 -2.80 4.25 0.75
N LYS A 290 -2.25 4.54 -0.43
CA LYS A 290 -1.67 5.85 -0.73
C LYS A 290 -2.78 6.89 -0.86
N GLN A 291 -2.62 8.03 -0.20
CA GLN A 291 -3.52 9.17 -0.36
C GLN A 291 -3.28 9.82 -1.73
N GLN A 292 -4.36 10.22 -2.40
CA GLN A 292 -4.24 11.02 -3.61
C GLN A 292 -3.83 12.45 -3.23
N THR A 293 -2.55 12.75 -3.32
CA THR A 293 -2.02 14.11 -3.14
C THR A 293 -1.63 14.72 -4.49
N PRO A 294 -1.74 16.05 -4.66
CA PRO A 294 -1.26 16.71 -5.87
C PRO A 294 0.20 16.37 -6.15
N ALA A 295 0.53 16.10 -7.41
CA ALA A 295 1.91 15.84 -7.82
C ALA A 295 2.79 17.08 -7.57
N ILE A 296 3.97 16.88 -7.01
CA ILE A 296 4.97 17.93 -6.80
C ILE A 296 6.04 17.76 -7.87
N GLY A 297 6.08 18.66 -8.85
CA GLY A 297 7.12 18.68 -9.88
C GLY A 297 7.04 17.55 -10.92
N VAL A 298 8.20 17.16 -11.48
CA VAL A 298 8.32 16.06 -12.44
C VAL A 298 8.40 14.77 -11.65
N SER A 299 7.32 13.99 -11.64
CA SER A 299 7.29 12.72 -10.91
C SER A 299 8.38 11.77 -11.44
N ASN A 300 8.89 10.90 -10.57
CA ASN A 300 9.64 9.73 -10.98
C ASN A 300 8.69 8.52 -10.96
N PRO A 301 7.75 8.41 -11.92
CA PRO A 301 6.68 7.43 -11.84
C PRO A 301 7.22 6.00 -11.89
N ALA A 302 8.47 5.79 -12.30
CA ALA A 302 9.05 4.45 -12.47
C ALA A 302 9.43 3.77 -11.15
N TYR A 303 9.69 4.50 -10.05
CA TYR A 303 10.08 3.89 -8.78
C TYR A 303 8.85 3.47 -7.95
N LYS A 304 8.70 2.17 -7.69
CA LYS A 304 7.47 1.58 -7.11
C LYS A 304 7.55 1.23 -5.62
N TYR A 305 8.65 1.53 -4.94
CA TYR A 305 8.85 1.18 -3.52
C TYR A 305 8.38 2.32 -2.63
N GLN A 306 7.27 2.13 -1.94
CA GLN A 306 6.54 3.21 -1.26
C GLN A 306 6.18 2.84 0.19
N TYR A 307 5.04 2.18 0.41
CA TYR A 307 4.56 1.77 1.74
C TYR A 307 5.44 0.64 2.31
N ASN A 308 5.96 0.82 3.53
CA ASN A 308 6.96 -0.03 4.19
C ASN A 308 8.20 -0.36 3.32
N GLY A 309 8.51 0.49 2.34
CA GLY A 309 9.56 0.24 1.35
C GLY A 309 9.28 -0.95 0.43
N LYS A 310 8.02 -1.40 0.33
CA LYS A 310 7.60 -2.54 -0.50
C LYS A 310 7.20 -2.09 -1.89
N GLU A 311 7.45 -2.97 -2.85
CA GLU A 311 7.13 -2.71 -4.26
C GLU A 311 5.62 -2.84 -4.50
N LEU A 312 5.01 -1.78 -5.01
CA LEU A 312 3.63 -1.81 -5.49
C LEU A 312 3.55 -2.54 -6.85
N GLN A 313 2.79 -3.63 -6.88
CA GLN A 313 2.35 -4.31 -8.10
C GLN A 313 1.14 -3.54 -8.68
N GLU A 314 1.40 -2.53 -9.49
CA GLU A 314 0.38 -1.59 -10.01
C GLU A 314 -0.82 -2.29 -10.67
N GLU A 315 -0.57 -3.39 -11.38
CA GLU A 315 -1.58 -4.18 -12.07
C GLU A 315 -2.62 -4.83 -11.14
N THR A 316 -2.32 -4.97 -9.84
CA THR A 316 -3.21 -5.55 -8.82
C THR A 316 -3.52 -4.58 -7.69
N GLY A 317 -2.69 -3.55 -7.52
CA GLY A 317 -2.68 -2.66 -6.35
C GLY A 317 -2.13 -3.32 -5.08
N TRP A 318 -1.40 -4.43 -5.20
CA TRP A 318 -0.85 -5.16 -4.05
C TRP A 318 0.60 -4.77 -3.78
N ASN A 319 1.00 -4.75 -2.51
CA ASN A 319 2.40 -4.55 -2.13
C ASN A 319 3.09 -5.90 -1.97
N ASP A 320 4.27 -6.07 -2.57
CA ASP A 320 5.06 -7.30 -2.47
C ASP A 320 5.94 -7.30 -1.24
N TYR A 321 5.63 -8.18 -0.28
CA TYR A 321 6.40 -8.35 0.94
C TYR A 321 7.39 -9.51 0.87
N GLY A 322 7.44 -10.26 -0.24
CA GLY A 322 8.29 -11.43 -0.40
C GLY A 322 7.51 -12.72 -0.18
N ALA A 323 7.10 -13.01 1.05
CA ALA A 323 6.35 -14.24 1.35
C ALA A 323 4.84 -14.14 1.04
N ARG A 324 4.31 -12.91 0.95
CA ARG A 324 2.89 -12.64 0.71
C ARG A 324 2.71 -11.32 -0.05
N MET A 325 1.56 -11.17 -0.70
CA MET A 325 1.13 -9.92 -1.35
C MET A 325 0.08 -9.22 -0.48
N TYR A 326 0.36 -8.00 -0.04
CA TYR A 326 -0.49 -7.22 0.87
C TYR A 326 -1.48 -6.35 0.10
N MET A 327 -2.77 -6.43 0.46
CA MET A 327 -3.83 -5.63 -0.15
C MET A 327 -4.19 -4.46 0.76
N ALA A 328 -3.52 -3.31 0.56
CA ALA A 328 -3.67 -2.13 1.41
C ALA A 328 -5.05 -1.47 1.30
N ASP A 329 -5.73 -1.65 0.17
CA ASP A 329 -7.08 -1.12 -0.05
C ASP A 329 -8.14 -1.82 0.81
N ILE A 330 -7.89 -3.06 1.22
CA ILE A 330 -8.78 -3.85 2.10
C ILE A 330 -8.12 -4.34 3.41
N GLY A 331 -6.90 -3.88 3.69
CA GLY A 331 -6.21 -4.05 4.97
C GLY A 331 -5.80 -5.47 5.35
N ARG A 332 -5.58 -6.39 4.39
CA ARG A 332 -5.31 -7.81 4.70
C ARG A 332 -4.48 -8.56 3.65
N TRP A 333 -4.04 -9.77 4.00
CA TRP A 333 -3.38 -10.72 3.11
C TRP A 333 -4.39 -11.57 2.33
N GLY A 334 -3.99 -12.05 1.15
CA GLY A 334 -4.78 -12.97 0.31
C GLY A 334 -4.50 -14.44 0.56
N VAL A 335 -3.42 -14.76 1.29
CA VAL A 335 -2.99 -16.14 1.59
C VAL A 335 -2.75 -16.30 3.08
N VAL A 336 -2.78 -17.54 3.56
CA VAL A 336 -2.50 -17.90 4.96
C VAL A 336 -1.05 -17.53 5.30
N ASP A 337 -0.84 -16.97 6.49
CA ASP A 337 0.50 -16.75 7.04
C ASP A 337 1.33 -18.05 7.04
N PRO A 338 2.53 -18.09 6.41
CA PRO A 338 3.39 -19.26 6.44
C PRO A 338 3.80 -19.70 7.85
N LEU A 339 3.75 -18.79 8.84
CA LEU A 339 4.07 -19.04 10.25
C LEU A 339 2.82 -18.82 11.15
N ALA A 340 1.62 -19.09 10.62
CA ALA A 340 0.35 -18.90 11.35
C ALA A 340 0.33 -19.57 12.73
N GLU A 341 1.02 -20.70 12.91
CA GLU A 341 1.12 -21.43 14.18
C GLU A 341 1.84 -20.65 15.29
N GLY A 342 2.67 -19.67 14.92
CA GLY A 342 3.32 -18.74 15.84
C GLY A 342 2.37 -17.65 16.36
N SER A 343 1.31 -17.35 15.62
CA SER A 343 0.36 -16.25 15.90
C SER A 343 -1.07 -16.75 16.10
N ARG A 344 -1.24 -17.79 16.92
CA ARG A 344 -2.53 -18.51 17.13
C ARG A 344 -3.72 -17.66 17.58
N ARG A 345 -3.47 -16.43 18.06
CA ARG A 345 -4.49 -15.51 18.58
C ARG A 345 -5.06 -14.58 17.50
N TYR A 346 -4.50 -14.61 16.31
CA TYR A 346 -4.86 -13.70 15.22
C TYR A 346 -5.32 -14.48 14.00
N SER A 347 -6.19 -13.85 13.20
CA SER A 347 -6.52 -14.36 11.88
C SER A 347 -5.23 -14.52 11.06
N PRO A 348 -5.02 -15.66 10.35
CA PRO A 348 -3.81 -15.88 9.55
C PRO A 348 -3.73 -14.97 8.32
N TYR A 349 -4.77 -14.18 8.06
CA TYR A 349 -4.82 -13.19 6.99
C TYR A 349 -4.69 -11.75 7.49
N ALA A 350 -4.62 -11.52 8.81
CA ALA A 350 -4.54 -10.18 9.38
C ALA A 350 -3.18 -9.54 9.09
N TYR A 351 -3.20 -8.27 8.71
CA TYR A 351 -1.99 -7.47 8.55
C TYR A 351 -1.62 -6.77 9.86
N ALA A 352 -0.34 -6.82 10.22
CA ALA A 352 0.23 -6.05 11.34
C ALA A 352 -0.56 -6.16 12.66
N LEU A 353 -1.13 -7.33 12.97
CA LEU A 353 -2.00 -7.57 14.13
C LEU A 353 -3.18 -6.58 14.25
N ASN A 354 -3.64 -6.02 13.13
CA ASN A 354 -4.62 -4.94 13.03
C ASN A 354 -4.18 -3.61 13.68
N ASN A 355 -2.87 -3.40 13.85
CA ASN A 355 -2.30 -2.15 14.35
C ASN A 355 -1.08 -1.75 13.50
N PRO A 356 -1.32 -1.28 12.27
CA PRO A 356 -0.28 -0.94 11.30
C PRO A 356 0.50 0.33 11.67
N MET A 357 0.09 1.04 12.74
CA MET A 357 0.84 2.20 13.23
C MET A 357 1.98 1.80 14.17
N ARG A 358 1.93 0.61 14.74
CA ARG A 358 2.95 0.09 15.67
C ARG A 358 3.74 -1.07 15.09
N PHE A 359 3.09 -1.87 14.25
CA PHE A 359 3.67 -3.09 13.74
C PHE A 359 3.83 -3.05 12.22
N ILE A 360 4.86 -3.73 11.73
CA ILE A 360 5.05 -4.04 10.32
C ILE A 360 5.26 -5.55 10.16
N ASP A 361 5.06 -6.08 8.98
CA ASP A 361 5.56 -7.40 8.62
C ASP A 361 6.75 -7.21 7.66
N PRO A 362 8.01 -7.44 8.06
CA PRO A 362 9.14 -7.10 7.21
C PRO A 362 9.27 -7.95 5.94
N ASP A 363 8.77 -9.18 5.94
CA ASP A 363 8.97 -10.13 4.83
C ASP A 363 7.71 -10.95 4.48
N GLY A 364 6.57 -10.61 5.06
CA GLY A 364 5.32 -11.30 4.89
C GLY A 364 5.22 -12.60 5.69
N ARG A 365 6.06 -12.86 6.70
CA ARG A 365 6.02 -14.09 7.51
C ARG A 365 5.81 -13.83 9.00
N TYR A 366 6.28 -12.69 9.51
CA TYR A 366 6.19 -12.43 10.93
C TYR A 366 6.19 -10.95 11.23
N VAL A 367 5.29 -10.58 12.14
CA VAL A 367 5.11 -9.19 12.54
C VAL A 367 6.19 -8.73 13.52
N THR A 368 6.67 -7.51 13.37
CA THR A 368 7.63 -6.86 14.26
C THR A 368 7.08 -5.54 14.80
N ASP A 369 7.39 -5.24 16.07
CA ASP A 369 7.10 -3.94 16.68
C ASP A 369 8.21 -2.96 16.28
N VAL A 370 7.89 -1.90 15.55
CA VAL A 370 8.90 -0.91 15.12
C VAL A 370 9.25 0.08 16.23
N ASN A 371 8.44 0.16 17.29
CA ASN A 371 8.63 1.08 18.41
C ASN A 371 9.33 0.40 19.60
N GLY A 372 9.44 -0.94 19.59
CA GLY A 372 10.14 -1.72 20.60
C GLY A 372 11.60 -1.96 20.20
N ASN A 373 12.55 -1.44 20.98
CA ASN A 373 13.91 -1.97 20.97
C ASN A 373 13.87 -3.42 21.48
N GLY A 374 13.86 -4.39 20.57
CA GLY A 374 13.82 -5.80 20.92
C GLY A 374 14.03 -6.70 19.73
N SER A 375 15.30 -6.95 19.42
CA SER A 375 15.74 -8.21 18.82
C SER A 375 15.13 -9.39 19.58
N HIS A 376 14.46 -10.29 18.88
CA HIS A 376 14.24 -11.66 19.34
C HIS A 376 14.90 -12.61 18.36
#